data_AF-A0A953R0U7-F1
#
_entry.id   AF-A0A953R0U7-F1
#
_cell.length_a   1.000
_cell.length_b   1.000
_cell.length_c   1.000
_cell.angle_alpha   90.00
_cell.angle_beta   90.00
_cell.angle_gamma   90.00
#
_symmetry.space_group_name_H-M   'P 1'
#
loop_
_entity.id
_entity.type
_entity.pdbx_description
1 polymer ?
#
loop_
_entity_poly.entity_id
_entity_poly.type
_entity_poly.pdbx_seq_one_letter_code
_entity_poly.pdbx_strand_id
1 'polypeptide(L)'
;MRDERYIEIPGSKTHELPPLLVHSAAEHAPTEDEADLASVMSEAEDMLAASDVDAAILEQRRFDLAVQLAAQYRGLLSHWLWGESVLEWIRQCEITFECEDTLRKLLHPDVWPHASRASFVTLLMDKAVPTHGVALEKAVGLRLTFRQPPPINCFSNQFLFYLNSTVADTAYQTWSHLVPQAPTLFPPERFHFEVLNIGN
;
A
#
# COMPACT_ATOMS: atom_id res chain seq x y z
N MET A 1 -14.77 19.16 -6.10
CA MET A 1 -15.39 18.87 -4.78
C MET A 1 -16.04 17.51 -4.92
N ARG A 2 -15.52 16.48 -4.27
CA ARG A 2 -16.24 15.20 -4.20
C ARG A 2 -17.43 15.43 -3.28
N ASP A 3 -18.64 15.10 -3.71
CA ASP A 3 -19.83 15.06 -2.85
C ASP A 3 -19.69 13.84 -1.91
N GLU A 4 -18.78 13.95 -0.95
CA GLU A 4 -18.47 12.91 0.03
C GLU A 4 -19.55 12.90 1.11
N ARG A 5 -20.30 11.80 1.17
CA ARG A 5 -21.43 11.64 2.10
C ARG A 5 -21.01 10.73 3.25
N TYR A 6 -20.87 11.28 4.44
CA TYR A 6 -20.55 10.49 5.63
C TYR A 6 -21.76 9.74 6.17
N ILE A 7 -21.53 8.56 6.75
CA ILE A 7 -22.58 7.77 7.40
C ILE A 7 -22.98 8.43 8.71
N GLU A 8 -24.29 8.51 8.95
CA GLU A 8 -24.82 8.87 10.26
C GLU A 8 -24.73 7.68 11.22
N ILE A 9 -23.81 7.77 12.18
CA ILE A 9 -23.67 6.77 13.24
C ILE A 9 -24.49 7.22 14.45
N PRO A 10 -25.48 6.45 14.93
CA PRO A 10 -26.29 6.82 16.08
C PRO A 10 -25.45 7.12 17.33
N GLY A 11 -25.85 8.13 18.09
CA GLY A 11 -25.15 8.58 19.30
C GLY A 11 -23.97 9.54 19.00
N SER A 12 -23.33 10.00 20.07
CA SER A 12 -22.20 10.96 20.01
C SER A 12 -20.87 10.33 20.44
N LYS A 13 -20.84 9.00 20.58
CA LYS A 13 -19.66 8.27 21.04
C LYS A 13 -18.63 8.18 19.91
N THR A 14 -17.35 8.33 20.27
CA THR A 14 -16.20 7.96 19.44
C THR A 14 -15.91 6.48 19.60
N HIS A 15 -15.81 5.76 18.48
CA HIS A 15 -15.55 4.32 18.44
C HIS A 15 -14.06 4.05 18.33
N GLU A 16 -13.57 3.12 19.15
CA GLU A 16 -12.18 2.67 19.14
C GLU A 16 -12.01 1.58 18.10
N LEU A 17 -11.15 1.81 17.11
CA LEU A 17 -10.71 0.82 16.15
C LEU A 17 -9.43 0.13 16.66
N PRO A 18 -9.13 -1.10 16.20
CA PRO A 18 -7.83 -1.72 16.41
C PRO A 18 -6.67 -0.79 16.00
N PRO A 19 -5.49 -0.89 16.64
CA PRO A 19 -4.33 -0.12 16.22
C PRO A 19 -3.90 -0.51 14.81
N LEU A 20 -3.51 0.47 14.00
CA LEU A 20 -2.89 0.22 12.70
C LEU A 20 -1.43 -0.16 12.93
N LEU A 21 -1.12 -1.42 12.65
CA LEU A 21 0.22 -1.98 12.78
C LEU A 21 0.96 -1.83 11.45
N VAL A 22 1.94 -0.90 11.40
CA VAL A 22 2.72 -0.61 10.20
C VAL A 22 4.03 -1.38 10.24
N HIS A 23 4.27 -2.22 9.23
CA HIS A 23 5.53 -2.93 9.07
C HIS A 23 6.59 -2.01 8.47
N SER A 24 7.73 -1.89 9.15
CA SER A 24 8.87 -1.14 8.61
C SER A 24 9.60 -1.94 7.54
N ALA A 25 9.91 -1.30 6.41
CA ALA A 25 10.80 -1.87 5.41
C ALA A 25 12.22 -2.13 5.96
N ALA A 26 12.57 -1.61 7.14
CA ALA A 26 13.84 -1.89 7.81
C ALA A 26 13.94 -3.32 8.36
N GLU A 27 12.83 -3.99 8.70
CA GLU A 27 12.85 -5.42 9.09
C GLU A 27 12.91 -6.35 7.87
N HIS A 28 12.44 -5.87 6.72
CA HIS A 28 12.60 -6.52 5.42
C HIS A 28 13.84 -6.01 4.66
N ALA A 29 14.70 -5.22 5.30
CA ALA A 29 16.06 -5.02 4.84
C ALA A 29 16.81 -6.27 5.31
N PRO A 30 16.89 -7.31 4.47
CA PRO A 30 17.45 -8.55 4.93
C PRO A 30 18.95 -8.32 5.04
N THR A 31 19.60 -9.19 5.77
CA THR A 31 21.05 -9.44 5.71
C THR A 31 21.54 -9.89 4.31
N GLU A 32 20.87 -9.45 3.23
CA GLU A 32 21.00 -9.81 1.81
C GLU A 32 21.47 -8.61 0.95
N ASP A 33 22.08 -7.57 1.55
CA ASP A 33 22.57 -6.39 0.81
C ASP A 33 23.51 -6.76 -0.36
N GLU A 34 24.24 -7.87 -0.28
CA GLU A 34 25.07 -8.35 -1.40
C GLU A 34 24.28 -9.12 -2.47
N ALA A 35 23.26 -9.90 -2.10
CA ALA A 35 22.49 -10.72 -3.04
C ALA A 35 21.49 -9.86 -3.84
N ASP A 36 20.85 -8.90 -3.18
CA ASP A 36 20.00 -7.91 -3.83
C ASP A 36 20.84 -6.99 -4.73
N LEU A 37 21.99 -6.51 -4.25
CA LEU A 37 22.89 -5.70 -5.08
C LEU A 37 23.43 -6.50 -6.26
N ALA A 38 23.79 -7.77 -6.09
CA ALA A 38 24.23 -8.64 -7.19
C ALA A 38 23.12 -8.90 -8.20
N SER A 39 21.88 -9.13 -7.75
CA SER A 39 20.73 -9.29 -8.65
C SER A 39 20.44 -8.02 -9.43
N VAL A 40 20.54 -6.85 -8.78
CA VAL A 40 20.34 -5.56 -9.43
C VAL A 40 21.51 -5.21 -10.36
N MET A 41 22.73 -5.59 -10.00
CA MET A 41 23.90 -5.43 -10.85
C MET A 41 23.83 -6.32 -12.10
N SER A 42 23.34 -7.56 -11.98
CA SER A 42 23.07 -8.43 -13.15
C SER A 42 22.06 -7.76 -14.07
N GLU A 43 21.02 -7.16 -13.51
CA GLU A 43 20.03 -6.45 -14.31
C GLU A 43 20.62 -5.23 -15.02
N ALA A 44 21.44 -4.45 -14.31
CA ALA A 44 22.10 -3.31 -14.89
C ALA A 44 23.06 -3.69 -16.05
N GLU A 45 23.63 -4.91 -16.06
CA GLU A 45 24.39 -5.42 -17.22
C GLU A 45 23.48 -5.67 -18.42
N ASP A 46 22.36 -6.36 -18.21
CA ASP A 46 21.42 -6.69 -19.28
C ASP A 46 20.88 -5.42 -19.95
N MET A 47 20.64 -4.35 -19.17
CA MET A 47 20.23 -3.03 -19.68
C MET A 47 21.31 -2.32 -20.51
N LEU A 48 22.59 -2.59 -20.26
CA LEU A 48 23.74 -1.89 -20.85
C LEU A 48 24.48 -2.72 -21.91
N ALA A 49 24.08 -3.97 -22.14
CA ALA A 49 24.80 -4.97 -22.95
C ALA A 49 25.06 -4.60 -24.44
N ALA A 50 24.52 -3.48 -24.94
CA ALA A 50 24.65 -3.05 -26.34
C ALA A 50 25.45 -1.73 -26.53
N SER A 51 26.37 -1.42 -25.62
CA SER A 51 27.07 -0.13 -25.60
C SER A 51 28.55 -0.27 -25.98
N ASP A 52 28.95 0.33 -27.11
CA ASP A 52 30.32 0.39 -27.65
C ASP A 52 31.18 1.45 -26.91
N VAL A 53 31.11 1.43 -25.57
CA VAL A 53 31.67 2.45 -24.67
C VAL A 53 32.81 1.83 -23.86
N ASP A 54 33.79 2.65 -23.49
CA ASP A 54 34.93 2.25 -22.66
C ASP A 54 34.49 1.48 -21.40
N ALA A 55 35.21 0.41 -21.07
CA ALA A 55 34.86 -0.56 -20.04
C ALA A 55 34.72 0.09 -18.66
N ALA A 56 35.57 1.08 -18.34
CA ALA A 56 35.50 1.82 -17.08
C ALA A 56 34.24 2.71 -16.99
N ILE A 57 33.80 3.28 -18.11
CA ILE A 57 32.57 4.10 -18.16
C ILE A 57 31.33 3.21 -18.07
N LEU A 58 31.37 2.03 -18.68
CA LEU A 58 30.32 1.02 -18.56
C LEU A 58 30.16 0.52 -17.12
N GLU A 59 31.26 0.22 -16.43
CA GLU A 59 31.25 -0.24 -15.05
C GLU A 59 30.64 0.82 -14.10
N GLN A 60 31.03 2.09 -14.25
CA GLN A 60 30.45 3.17 -13.46
C GLN A 60 28.94 3.32 -13.71
N ARG A 61 28.50 3.29 -14.99
CA ARG A 61 27.08 3.40 -15.33
C ARG A 61 26.25 2.24 -14.78
N ARG A 62 26.81 1.03 -14.79
CA ARG A 62 26.18 -0.16 -14.22
C ARG A 62 25.97 0.02 -12.71
N PHE A 63 27.00 0.49 -12.01
CA PHE A 63 26.92 0.74 -10.58
C PHE A 63 25.85 1.81 -10.25
N ASP A 64 25.87 2.94 -10.96
CA ASP A 64 24.90 4.02 -10.75
C ASP A 64 23.46 3.55 -11.01
N LEU A 65 23.25 2.77 -12.07
CA LEU A 65 21.95 2.16 -12.39
C LEU A 65 21.52 1.18 -11.30
N ALA A 66 22.45 0.39 -10.77
CA ALA A 66 22.13 -0.56 -9.72
C ALA A 66 21.71 0.13 -8.41
N VAL A 67 22.37 1.22 -8.03
CA VAL A 67 21.97 2.03 -6.87
C VAL A 67 20.56 2.60 -7.06
N GLN A 68 20.24 3.08 -8.26
CA GLN A 68 18.91 3.63 -8.57
C GLN A 68 17.82 2.55 -8.49
N LEU A 69 18.04 1.39 -9.09
CA LEU A 69 17.11 0.27 -9.06
C LEU A 69 16.87 -0.25 -7.63
N ALA A 70 17.94 -0.35 -6.81
CA ALA A 70 17.82 -0.73 -5.41
C ALA A 70 16.98 0.28 -4.60
N ALA A 71 17.20 1.58 -4.80
CA ALA A 71 16.40 2.62 -4.14
C ALA A 71 14.92 2.55 -4.55
N GLN A 72 14.65 2.34 -5.84
CA GLN A 72 13.29 2.21 -6.35
C GLN A 72 12.59 0.94 -5.84
N TYR A 73 13.30 -0.18 -5.75
CA TYR A 73 12.80 -1.42 -5.17
C TYR A 73 12.41 -1.27 -3.69
N ARG A 74 13.25 -0.61 -2.88
CA ARG A 74 12.91 -0.28 -1.48
C ARG A 74 11.64 0.56 -1.37
N GLY A 75 11.45 1.52 -2.28
CA GLY A 75 10.22 2.31 -2.35
C GLY A 75 8.99 1.47 -2.66
N LEU A 76 9.11 0.50 -3.58
CA LEU A 76 8.07 -0.46 -3.89
C LEU A 76 7.75 -1.38 -2.70
N LEU A 77 8.76 -1.95 -2.05
CA LEU A 77 8.59 -2.78 -0.85
C LEU A 77 7.84 -2.02 0.24
N SER A 78 8.20 -0.76 0.46
CA SER A 78 7.51 0.11 1.42
C SER A 78 6.02 0.27 1.07
N HIS A 79 5.68 0.49 -0.20
CA HIS A 79 4.27 0.52 -0.63
C HIS A 79 3.57 -0.82 -0.43
N TRP A 80 4.23 -1.93 -0.74
CA TRP A 80 3.63 -3.25 -0.59
C TRP A 80 3.33 -3.59 0.87
N LEU A 81 4.29 -3.32 1.78
CA LEU A 81 4.15 -3.51 3.22
C LEU A 81 3.03 -2.66 3.79
N TRP A 82 2.93 -1.39 3.40
CA TRP A 82 1.80 -0.54 3.79
C TRP A 82 0.46 -1.11 3.30
N GLY A 83 0.40 -1.63 2.07
CA GLY A 83 -0.81 -2.26 1.56
C GLY A 83 -1.21 -3.49 2.36
N GLU A 84 -0.23 -4.28 2.81
CA GLU A 84 -0.43 -5.44 3.68
C GLU A 84 -0.99 -5.00 5.04
N SER A 85 -0.31 -4.07 5.72
CA SER A 85 -0.73 -3.49 7.00
C SER A 85 -2.14 -2.92 6.94
N VAL A 86 -2.48 -2.17 5.88
CA VAL A 86 -3.81 -1.56 5.71
C VAL A 86 -4.88 -2.62 5.50
N LEU A 87 -4.66 -3.61 4.65
CA LEU A 87 -5.67 -4.66 4.41
C LEU A 87 -5.89 -5.54 5.64
N GLU A 88 -4.83 -5.86 6.39
CA GLU A 88 -4.95 -6.59 7.65
C GLU A 88 -5.67 -5.74 8.71
N TRP A 89 -5.37 -4.45 8.80
CA TRP A 89 -6.08 -3.54 9.70
C TRP A 89 -7.58 -3.42 9.35
N ILE A 90 -7.93 -3.35 8.07
CA ILE A 90 -9.34 -3.38 7.63
C ILE A 90 -10.00 -4.68 8.11
N ARG A 91 -9.35 -5.83 7.93
CA ARG A 91 -9.87 -7.13 8.39
C ARG A 91 -10.09 -7.14 9.91
N GLN A 92 -9.18 -6.55 10.69
CA GLN A 92 -9.32 -6.43 12.14
C GLN A 92 -10.49 -5.52 12.52
N CYS A 93 -10.63 -4.37 11.84
CA CYS A 93 -11.78 -3.47 12.04
C CYS A 93 -13.10 -4.18 11.73
N GLU A 94 -13.16 -4.99 10.67
CA GLU A 94 -14.34 -5.77 10.31
C GLU A 94 -14.75 -6.72 11.44
N ILE A 95 -13.78 -7.45 12.02
CA ILE A 95 -14.03 -8.33 13.19
C ILE A 95 -14.55 -7.52 14.38
N THR A 96 -13.96 -6.36 14.68
CA THR A 96 -14.42 -5.49 15.76
C THR A 96 -15.87 -5.03 15.54
N PHE A 97 -16.22 -4.66 14.31
CA PHE A 97 -17.57 -4.21 13.96
C PHE A 97 -18.59 -5.34 14.05
N GLU A 98 -18.23 -6.57 13.69
CA GLU A 98 -19.08 -7.75 13.89
C GLU A 98 -19.42 -7.97 15.37
N CYS A 99 -18.50 -7.65 16.28
CA CYS A 99 -18.71 -7.77 17.72
C CYS A 99 -19.55 -6.63 18.34
N GLU A 100 -19.67 -5.46 17.71
CA GLU A 100 -20.41 -4.30 18.25
C GLU A 100 -21.74 -4.06 17.50
N ASP A 101 -22.89 -4.19 18.18
CA ASP A 101 -24.22 -4.13 17.56
C ASP A 101 -24.53 -2.82 16.77
N THR A 102 -23.94 -1.70 17.21
CA THR A 102 -24.08 -0.39 16.56
C THR A 102 -23.30 -0.32 15.25
N LEU A 103 -22.09 -0.89 15.23
CA LEU A 103 -21.16 -0.86 14.10
C LEU A 103 -21.43 -1.98 13.10
N ARG A 104 -21.95 -3.13 13.54
CA ARG A 104 -22.29 -4.28 12.68
C ARG A 104 -23.18 -3.89 11.51
N LYS A 105 -24.09 -2.93 11.72
CA LYS A 105 -25.02 -2.43 10.70
C LYS A 105 -24.33 -1.64 9.59
N LEU A 106 -23.13 -1.10 9.85
CA LEU A 106 -22.37 -0.28 8.91
C LEU A 106 -21.64 -1.10 7.86
N LEU A 107 -21.43 -2.41 8.08
CA LEU A 107 -20.73 -3.30 7.14
C LEU A 107 -21.67 -4.10 6.23
N HIS A 108 -22.97 -4.11 6.54
CA HIS A 108 -23.89 -5.01 5.85
C HIS A 108 -24.32 -4.42 4.50
N PRO A 109 -23.97 -5.04 3.35
CA PRO A 109 -24.27 -4.47 2.03
C PRO A 109 -25.78 -4.31 1.78
N ASP A 110 -26.61 -5.16 2.41
CA ASP A 110 -28.07 -5.08 2.31
C ASP A 110 -28.70 -4.00 3.20
N VAL A 111 -27.91 -3.29 4.02
CA VAL A 111 -28.39 -2.22 4.91
C VAL A 111 -27.82 -0.89 4.43
N TRP A 112 -28.69 0.09 4.20
CA TRP A 112 -28.29 1.44 3.81
C TRP A 112 -28.49 2.42 4.99
N PRO A 113 -27.54 3.32 5.24
CA PRO A 113 -26.20 3.47 4.62
C PRO A 113 -25.16 2.48 5.18
N HIS A 114 -24.31 1.91 4.30
CA HIS A 114 -23.15 1.08 4.68
C HIS A 114 -21.85 1.67 4.12
N ALA A 115 -20.76 1.43 4.83
CA ALA A 115 -19.43 1.86 4.41
C ALA A 115 -18.79 0.78 3.55
N SER A 116 -18.18 1.16 2.43
CA SER A 116 -17.36 0.22 1.67
C SER A 116 -16.01 0.01 2.35
N ARG A 117 -15.29 -1.07 2.04
CA ARG A 117 -13.92 -1.27 2.54
C ARG A 117 -12.97 -0.12 2.18
N ALA A 118 -13.21 0.56 1.05
CA ALA A 118 -12.44 1.74 0.65
C ALA A 118 -12.62 2.93 1.60
N SER A 119 -13.73 3.00 2.35
CA SER A 119 -13.94 4.06 3.35
C SER A 119 -12.93 4.02 4.49
N PHE A 120 -12.34 2.86 4.81
CA PHE A 120 -11.22 2.76 5.75
C PHE A 120 -9.96 3.42 5.19
N VAL A 121 -9.69 3.27 3.89
CA VAL A 121 -8.54 3.92 3.24
C VAL A 121 -8.74 5.43 3.23
N THR A 122 -9.96 5.90 2.91
CA THR A 122 -10.31 7.32 3.02
C THR A 122 -10.21 7.83 4.46
N LEU A 123 -10.63 7.05 5.45
CA LEU A 123 -10.49 7.40 6.87
C LEU A 123 -9.02 7.62 7.28
N LEU A 124 -8.10 6.78 6.80
CA LEU A 124 -6.66 6.96 7.03
C LEU A 124 -6.13 8.26 6.40
N MET A 125 -6.61 8.58 5.20
CA MET A 125 -6.24 9.81 4.48
C MET A 125 -6.79 11.06 5.18
N ASP A 126 -8.07 11.06 5.59
CA ASP A 126 -8.74 12.16 6.29
C ASP A 126 -8.10 12.43 7.65
N LYS A 127 -7.59 11.38 8.31
CA LYS A 127 -6.83 11.49 9.57
C LYS A 127 -5.36 11.87 9.38
N ALA A 128 -4.91 12.05 8.14
CA ALA A 128 -3.54 12.44 7.80
C ALA A 128 -2.48 11.51 8.45
N VAL A 129 -2.70 10.20 8.41
CA VAL A 129 -1.76 9.21 8.94
C VAL A 129 -0.38 9.38 8.30
N PRO A 130 0.73 9.43 9.08
CA PRO A 130 2.07 9.66 8.53
C PRO A 130 2.59 8.42 7.78
N THR A 131 2.55 8.48 6.45
CA THR A 131 2.95 7.36 5.56
C THR A 131 4.37 7.46 5.01
N HIS A 132 5.13 8.51 5.36
CA HIS A 132 6.52 8.71 4.92
C HIS A 132 6.71 8.65 3.39
N GLY A 133 5.75 9.21 2.64
CA GLY A 133 5.80 9.27 1.18
C GLY A 133 5.11 8.11 0.46
N VAL A 134 4.50 7.17 1.20
CA VAL A 134 3.68 6.10 0.62
C VAL A 134 2.26 6.60 0.32
N ALA A 135 1.81 6.39 -0.91
CA ALA A 135 0.42 6.66 -1.30
C ALA A 135 -0.47 5.45 -0.95
N LEU A 136 -1.41 5.62 -0.01
CA LEU A 136 -2.22 4.52 0.54
C LEU A 136 -3.05 3.78 -0.51
N GLU A 137 -3.70 4.50 -1.43
CA GLU A 137 -4.49 3.89 -2.50
C GLU A 137 -3.62 2.96 -3.36
N LYS A 138 -2.42 3.44 -3.73
CA LYS A 138 -1.42 2.66 -4.49
C LYS A 138 -0.87 1.50 -3.68
N ALA A 139 -0.62 1.69 -2.40
CA ALA A 139 -0.14 0.64 -1.50
C ALA A 139 -1.14 -0.52 -1.45
N VAL A 140 -2.41 -0.21 -1.21
CA VAL A 140 -3.50 -1.20 -1.21
C VAL A 140 -3.62 -1.86 -2.58
N GLY A 141 -3.66 -1.08 -3.66
CA GLY A 141 -3.73 -1.61 -5.03
C GLY A 141 -2.58 -2.57 -5.40
N LEU A 142 -1.36 -2.22 -5.00
CA LEU A 142 -0.17 -3.06 -5.18
C LEU A 142 -0.30 -4.38 -4.39
N ARG A 143 -0.77 -4.33 -3.14
CA ARG A 143 -0.99 -5.54 -2.33
C ARG A 143 -2.13 -6.41 -2.84
N LEU A 144 -3.17 -5.82 -3.43
CA LEU A 144 -4.25 -6.56 -4.07
C LEU A 144 -3.78 -7.29 -5.33
N THR A 145 -2.80 -6.71 -6.04
CA THR A 145 -2.21 -7.28 -7.25
C THR A 145 -1.22 -8.38 -6.92
N PHE A 146 -0.34 -8.15 -5.93
CA PHE A 146 0.73 -9.07 -5.58
C PHE A 146 0.55 -9.62 -4.17
N ARG A 147 0.41 -10.94 -4.06
CA ARG A 147 0.27 -11.64 -2.77
C ARG A 147 1.52 -11.60 -1.90
N GLN A 148 2.68 -11.47 -2.52
CA GLN A 148 4.00 -11.35 -1.92
C GLN A 148 4.73 -10.18 -2.59
N PRO A 149 5.75 -9.58 -1.95
CA PRO A 149 6.56 -8.59 -2.63
C PRO A 149 7.16 -9.20 -3.91
N PRO A 150 7.08 -8.52 -5.06
CA PRO A 150 7.73 -8.99 -6.28
C PRO A 150 9.23 -9.16 -6.04
N PRO A 151 9.86 -10.26 -6.47
CA PRO A 151 11.29 -10.44 -6.27
C PRO A 151 12.09 -9.43 -7.10
N ILE A 152 13.25 -9.04 -6.59
CA ILE A 152 14.11 -7.99 -7.19
C ILE A 152 14.60 -8.33 -8.60
N ASN A 153 14.72 -9.62 -8.93
CA ASN A 153 15.11 -10.09 -10.26
C ASN A 153 14.01 -9.96 -11.33
N CYS A 154 12.76 -9.66 -10.94
CA CYS A 154 11.69 -9.35 -11.89
C CYS A 154 11.65 -7.86 -12.28
N PHE A 155 12.48 -7.00 -11.67
CA PHE A 155 12.50 -5.55 -11.94
C PHE A 155 13.15 -5.14 -13.26
N SER A 156 13.36 -6.13 -14.12
CA SER A 156 14.20 -6.03 -15.28
C SER A 156 13.57 -5.27 -16.44
N ASN A 157 13.97 -4.02 -16.66
CA ASN A 157 13.58 -3.21 -17.82
C ASN A 157 12.14 -2.67 -17.83
N GLN A 158 11.88 -1.57 -17.11
CA GLN A 158 10.72 -0.66 -17.30
C GLN A 158 9.31 -1.26 -17.10
N PHE A 159 9.12 -2.57 -17.25
CA PHE A 159 7.86 -3.28 -17.28
C PHE A 159 7.16 -3.22 -15.92
N LEU A 160 7.85 -3.59 -14.84
CA LEU A 160 7.27 -3.50 -13.51
C LEU A 160 7.09 -2.06 -13.02
N PHE A 161 7.91 -1.09 -13.42
CA PHE A 161 7.69 0.31 -13.02
C PHE A 161 6.46 0.92 -13.69
N TYR A 162 6.30 0.70 -15.00
CA TYR A 162 5.14 1.21 -15.74
C TYR A 162 3.86 0.44 -15.42
N LEU A 163 3.93 -0.89 -15.30
CA LEU A 163 2.78 -1.68 -14.86
C LEU A 163 2.43 -1.37 -13.42
N ASN A 164 3.38 -1.24 -12.49
CA ASN A 164 3.01 -1.12 -11.08
C ASN A 164 2.14 0.10 -10.80
N SER A 165 2.49 1.27 -11.35
CA SER A 165 1.64 2.46 -11.18
C SER A 165 0.23 2.22 -11.75
N THR A 166 0.14 1.77 -12.99
CA THR A 166 -1.14 1.55 -13.69
C THR A 166 -1.97 0.42 -13.06
N VAL A 167 -1.34 -0.70 -12.71
CA VAL A 167 -1.97 -1.90 -12.17
C VAL A 167 -2.39 -1.68 -10.73
N ALA A 168 -1.55 -1.05 -9.90
CA ALA A 168 -1.93 -0.71 -8.54
C ALA A 168 -3.12 0.26 -8.53
N ASP A 169 -3.07 1.31 -9.35
CA ASP A 169 -4.17 2.28 -9.46
C ASP A 169 -5.45 1.59 -9.93
N THR A 170 -5.40 0.80 -11.01
CA THR A 170 -6.58 0.10 -11.54
C THR A 170 -7.11 -0.98 -10.59
N ALA A 171 -6.24 -1.71 -9.89
CA ALA A 171 -6.64 -2.71 -8.90
C ALA A 171 -7.36 -2.05 -7.72
N TYR A 172 -6.82 -0.94 -7.19
CA TYR A 172 -7.48 -0.19 -6.13
C TYR A 172 -8.83 0.38 -6.59
N GLN A 173 -8.87 1.03 -7.76
CA GLN A 173 -10.11 1.60 -8.29
C GLN A 173 -11.17 0.52 -8.47
N THR A 174 -10.81 -0.61 -9.09
CA THR A 174 -11.72 -1.76 -9.28
C THR A 174 -12.24 -2.26 -7.95
N TRP A 175 -11.36 -2.48 -6.96
CA TRP A 175 -11.71 -2.94 -5.63
C TRP A 175 -12.62 -1.95 -4.88
N SER A 176 -12.33 -0.65 -4.95
CA SER A 176 -13.10 0.40 -4.29
C SER A 176 -14.50 0.59 -4.87
N HIS A 177 -14.68 0.24 -6.14
CA HIS A 177 -15.93 0.35 -6.90
C HIS A 177 -16.68 -0.98 -7.08
N LEU A 178 -16.28 -2.05 -6.38
CA LEU A 178 -17.02 -3.34 -6.42
C LEU A 178 -18.47 -3.21 -5.91
N VAL A 179 -18.76 -2.17 -5.12
CA VAL A 179 -20.12 -1.87 -4.66
C VAL A 179 -20.75 -0.85 -5.62
N PRO A 180 -21.85 -1.19 -6.32
CA PRO A 180 -22.41 -0.38 -7.40
C PRO A 180 -23.11 0.93 -6.98
N GLN A 181 -23.16 1.25 -5.68
CA GLN A 181 -23.77 2.48 -5.15
C GLN A 181 -22.72 3.40 -4.55
N ALA A 182 -22.94 4.71 -4.63
CA ALA A 182 -22.00 5.72 -4.12
C ALA A 182 -21.67 5.44 -2.64
N PRO A 183 -20.45 5.03 -2.29
CA PRO A 183 -20.14 4.58 -0.95
C PRO A 183 -20.23 5.76 0.02
N THR A 184 -20.96 5.57 1.11
CA THR A 184 -20.94 6.51 2.24
C THR A 184 -19.67 6.29 3.06
N LEU A 185 -18.99 7.37 3.44
CA LEU A 185 -17.69 7.33 4.10
C LEU A 185 -17.83 7.27 5.63
N PHE A 186 -16.77 6.83 6.31
CA PHE A 186 -16.68 6.93 7.76
C PHE A 186 -16.35 8.36 8.20
N PRO A 187 -17.15 8.97 9.09
CA PRO A 187 -16.82 10.28 9.64
C PRO A 187 -15.55 10.20 10.52
N PRO A 188 -14.45 10.92 10.17
CA PRO A 188 -13.16 10.76 10.84
C PRO A 188 -13.18 11.11 12.33
N GLU A 189 -14.05 12.02 12.76
CA GLU A 189 -14.22 12.42 14.16
C GLU A 189 -14.90 11.35 15.02
N ARG A 190 -15.57 10.37 14.39
CA ARG A 190 -16.29 9.30 15.09
C ARG A 190 -15.45 8.05 15.36
N PHE A 191 -14.23 7.99 14.83
CA PHE A 191 -13.33 6.86 15.01
C PHE A 191 -11.98 7.30 15.58
N HIS A 192 -11.42 6.50 16.48
CA HIS A 192 -10.06 6.66 16.99
C HIS A 192 -9.27 5.37 16.78
N PHE A 193 -7.96 5.51 16.55
CA PHE A 193 -6.99 4.42 16.55
C PHE A 193 -5.60 4.99 16.73
N GLU A 194 -4.71 4.14 17.22
CA GLU A 194 -3.27 4.41 17.28
C GLU A 194 -2.58 3.83 16.05
N VAL A 195 -1.47 4.45 15.64
CA VAL A 195 -0.60 3.93 14.58
C VAL A 195 0.69 3.48 15.25
N LEU A 196 1.00 2.18 15.15
CA LEU A 196 2.14 1.55 15.80
C LEU A 196 3.08 0.98 14.73
N ASN A 197 4.37 1.31 14.83
CA ASN A 197 5.38 0.70 13.98
C ASN A 197 5.84 -0.61 14.59
N ILE A 198 5.66 -1.71 13.87
CA ILE A 198 6.27 -3.00 14.20
C ILE A 198 7.62 -3.03 13.48
N GLY A 199 8.68 -2.81 14.26
CA GLY A 199 10.02 -2.54 13.73
C GLY A 199 11.10 -2.24 14.77
N ASN A 200 10.79 -2.38 16.07
CA ASN A 200 11.68 -2.04 17.20
C ASN A 200 11.72 -3.17 18.23
#